data_AF-A0A964A2E8-F1
#
_entry.id   AF-A0A964A2E8-F1
#
_cell.length_a   1.000
_cell.length_b   1.000
_cell.length_c   1.000
_cell.angle_alpha   90.00
_cell.angle_beta   90.00
_cell.angle_gamma   90.00
#
_symmetry.space_group_name_H-M   'P 1'
#
loop_
_entity.id
_entity.type
_entity.pdbx_description
1 polymer ?
#
loop_
_entity_poly.entity_id
_entity_poly.type
_entity_poly.pdbx_seq_one_letter_code
_entity_poly.pdbx_strand_id
1 'polypeptide(L)'
;MPLNKKKKQLLNDFANQSDKLFDLGIIRTDSFTGEIGEYVASEVFKFRKTDRVTRAVDGIDTKGKTYQVKAKVIESDKVNYGIGNLDIESIDYLVIVYFTPNYETKRIIQIKSTQLPKGKVGISNKFLNSITYNSIDGSEVKLPASKQKEIKKFGELYCLLQSEEIIRSRRIVGDLGEYYASQELNLTLNENKNEKGVDAYDKKGIKYEIKTRRVYESGRRTGKSRRLNNLVGKDSKYLVVVALDRSFRCAGMWLIPMANVHNPKSAHLQIVNTTPGTKRIVKSRISWLN
;
A
#
# COMPACT_ATOMS: atom_id res chain seq x y z
N MET A 1 -0.91 24.07 6.57
CA MET A 1 -0.08 24.36 7.76
C MET A 1 0.98 23.28 7.96
N PRO A 2 2.19 23.61 8.44
CA PRO A 2 3.20 22.59 8.75
C PRO A 2 2.67 21.65 9.84
N LEU A 3 3.00 20.36 9.75
CA LEU A 3 2.66 19.39 10.79
C LEU A 3 3.12 19.90 12.17
N ASN A 4 2.21 19.88 13.15
CA ASN A 4 2.54 20.22 14.52
C ASN A 4 3.51 19.17 15.12
N LYS A 5 4.09 19.49 16.28
CA LYS A 5 5.09 18.65 16.95
C LYS A 5 4.56 17.23 17.25
N LYS A 6 3.30 17.12 17.68
CA LYS A 6 2.63 15.85 17.99
C LYS A 6 2.52 14.96 16.75
N LYS A 7 2.00 15.49 15.63
CA LYS A 7 1.85 14.73 14.37
C LYS A 7 3.20 14.32 13.78
N LYS A 8 4.24 15.17 13.90
CA LYS A 8 5.61 14.83 13.52
C LYS A 8 6.17 13.66 14.33
N GLN A 9 5.95 13.66 15.65
CA GLN A 9 6.37 12.57 16.52
C GLN A 9 5.67 11.26 16.15
N LEU A 10 4.36 11.30 15.94
CA LEU A 10 3.59 10.11 15.58
C LEU A 10 4.06 9.49 14.25
N LEU A 11 4.39 10.30 13.24
CA LEU A 11 4.98 9.80 12.00
C LEU A 11 6.39 9.21 12.19
N ASN A 12 7.21 9.78 13.08
CA ASN A 12 8.50 9.19 13.45
C ASN A 12 8.31 7.84 14.14
N ASP A 13 7.38 7.72 15.08
CA ASP A 13 7.09 6.48 15.81
C ASP A 13 6.58 5.40 14.85
N PHE A 14 5.70 5.77 13.92
CA PHE A 14 5.25 4.89 12.85
C PHE A 14 6.40 4.41 11.96
N ALA A 15 7.28 5.32 11.54
CA ALA A 15 8.45 4.97 10.74
C ALA A 15 9.42 4.06 11.50
N ASN A 16 9.65 4.31 12.79
CA ASN A 16 10.47 3.46 13.66
C ASN A 16 9.88 2.05 13.78
N GLN A 17 8.57 1.95 13.96
CA GLN A 17 7.90 0.66 14.05
C GLN A 17 7.93 -0.07 12.70
N SER A 18 7.74 0.65 11.59
CA SER A 18 7.93 0.11 10.23
C SER A 18 9.35 -0.41 10.05
N ASP A 19 10.36 0.28 10.57
CA ASP A 19 11.74 -0.14 10.44
C ASP A 19 12.00 -1.44 11.20
N LYS A 20 11.50 -1.51 12.43
CA LYS A 20 11.55 -2.71 13.27
C LYS A 20 10.87 -3.93 12.64
N LEU A 21 9.71 -3.78 12.00
CA LEU A 21 9.02 -4.91 11.36
C LEU A 21 9.83 -5.53 10.21
N PHE A 22 10.59 -4.72 9.49
CA PHE A 22 11.46 -5.22 8.43
C PHE A 22 12.71 -5.89 8.98
N ASP A 23 13.31 -5.35 10.04
CA ASP A 23 14.47 -5.99 10.69
C ASP A 23 14.08 -7.37 11.24
N LEU A 24 12.81 -7.55 11.63
CA LEU A 24 12.21 -8.84 12.02
C LEU A 24 11.84 -9.75 10.84
N GLY A 25 12.06 -9.32 9.60
CA GLY A 25 11.72 -10.04 8.37
C GLY A 25 10.23 -10.13 8.06
N ILE A 26 9.39 -9.36 8.73
CA ILE A 26 7.92 -9.41 8.57
C ILE A 26 7.51 -8.67 7.29
N ILE A 27 8.08 -7.49 7.07
CA ILE A 27 7.84 -6.67 5.88
C ILE A 27 9.12 -6.47 5.08
N ARG A 28 8.98 -6.15 3.80
CA ARG A 28 10.07 -5.89 2.84
C ARG A 28 9.93 -4.50 2.21
N THR A 29 8.72 -3.95 2.13
CA THR A 29 8.39 -2.68 1.50
C THR A 29 7.30 -1.92 2.29
N ASP A 30 6.74 -0.86 1.69
CA ASP A 30 5.61 -0.11 2.28
C ASP A 30 4.23 -0.73 1.91
N SER A 31 4.21 -1.95 1.37
CA SER A 31 2.99 -2.72 1.09
C SER A 31 2.51 -3.48 2.33
N PHE A 32 2.37 -2.75 3.45
CA PHE A 32 2.35 -3.32 4.80
C PHE A 32 1.31 -4.42 5.00
N THR A 33 0.03 -4.17 4.70
CA THR A 33 -1.04 -5.16 4.93
C THR A 33 -0.79 -6.48 4.20
N GLY A 34 -0.35 -6.39 2.95
CA GLY A 34 -0.05 -7.57 2.12
C GLY A 34 1.11 -8.38 2.71
N GLU A 35 2.22 -7.71 3.01
CA GLU A 35 3.43 -8.38 3.51
C GLU A 35 3.28 -8.94 4.92
N ILE A 36 2.54 -8.26 5.81
CA ILE A 36 2.15 -8.81 7.12
C ILE A 36 1.28 -10.06 6.92
N GLY A 37 0.34 -10.03 5.98
CA GLY A 37 -0.46 -11.21 5.62
C GLY A 37 0.36 -12.37 5.09
N GLU A 38 1.31 -12.11 4.18
CA GLU A 38 2.27 -13.12 3.69
C GLU A 38 3.06 -13.73 4.84
N TYR A 39 3.54 -12.91 5.79
CA TYR A 39 4.26 -13.39 6.96
C TYR A 39 3.38 -14.32 7.81
N VAL A 40 2.17 -13.89 8.18
CA VAL A 40 1.24 -14.73 8.97
C VAL A 40 0.90 -16.03 8.25
N ALA A 41 0.60 -15.97 6.96
CA ALA A 41 0.31 -17.16 6.16
C ALA A 41 1.51 -18.12 6.09
N SER A 42 2.73 -17.60 5.95
CA SER A 42 3.95 -18.43 5.93
C SER A 42 4.19 -19.16 7.25
N GLU A 43 3.89 -18.51 8.38
CA GLU A 43 4.01 -19.12 9.70
C GLU A 43 2.96 -20.23 9.93
N VAL A 44 1.75 -20.05 9.39
CA VAL A 44 0.65 -21.00 9.54
C VAL A 44 0.81 -22.21 8.61
N PHE A 45 1.07 -21.97 7.33
CA PHE A 45 1.16 -23.02 6.30
C PHE A 45 2.57 -23.55 6.08
N LYS A 46 3.57 -23.04 6.80
CA LYS A 46 4.98 -23.48 6.75
C LYS A 46 5.58 -23.46 5.34
N PHE A 47 5.22 -22.45 4.55
CA PHE A 47 5.82 -22.21 3.24
C PHE A 47 6.96 -21.21 3.30
N ARG A 48 7.93 -21.36 2.38
CA ARG A 48 8.95 -20.34 2.13
C ARG A 48 8.38 -19.27 1.20
N LYS A 49 8.60 -18.00 1.56
CA LYS A 49 8.24 -16.86 0.69
C LYS A 49 9.13 -16.84 -0.56
N THR A 50 8.53 -16.54 -1.71
CA THR A 50 9.25 -16.38 -2.98
C THR A 50 9.97 -15.03 -3.06
N ASP A 51 10.87 -14.94 -4.04
CA ASP A 51 11.47 -13.67 -4.44
C ASP A 51 10.45 -12.80 -5.18
N ARG A 52 10.67 -11.48 -5.12
CA ARG A 52 9.72 -10.47 -5.59
C ARG A 52 9.36 -10.54 -7.09
N VAL A 53 10.16 -11.25 -7.88
CA VAL A 53 10.01 -11.37 -9.33
C VAL A 53 9.08 -12.51 -9.75
N THR A 54 8.77 -13.45 -8.85
CA THR A 54 7.87 -14.55 -9.16
C THR A 54 6.44 -14.03 -9.26
N ARG A 55 5.91 -13.97 -10.47
CA ARG A 55 4.54 -13.49 -10.70
C ARG A 55 3.55 -14.43 -10.02
N ALA A 56 2.57 -13.83 -9.33
CA ALA A 56 1.41 -14.48 -8.71
C ALA A 56 1.66 -15.47 -7.55
N VAL A 57 2.82 -16.11 -7.44
CA VAL A 57 3.18 -17.02 -6.35
C VAL A 57 3.92 -16.27 -5.25
N ASP A 58 3.33 -16.18 -4.07
CA ASP A 58 3.88 -15.52 -2.88
C ASP A 58 4.66 -16.50 -1.98
N GLY A 59 4.41 -17.80 -2.09
CA GLY A 59 5.12 -18.82 -1.31
C GLY A 59 4.99 -20.25 -1.84
N ILE A 60 5.93 -21.10 -1.43
CA ILE A 60 6.00 -22.52 -1.81
C ILE A 60 6.28 -23.37 -0.57
N ASP A 61 5.46 -24.39 -0.30
CA ASP A 61 5.66 -25.31 0.84
C ASP A 61 6.69 -26.41 0.54
N THR A 62 7.00 -27.23 1.53
CA THR A 62 7.98 -28.34 1.42
C THR A 62 7.53 -29.46 0.47
N LYS A 63 6.25 -29.48 0.07
CA LYS A 63 5.68 -30.43 -0.90
C LYS A 63 5.59 -29.82 -2.30
N GLY A 64 6.13 -28.63 -2.51
CA GLY A 64 6.09 -27.90 -3.79
C GLY A 64 4.75 -27.22 -4.07
N LYS A 65 3.83 -27.14 -3.11
CA LYS A 65 2.55 -26.46 -3.29
C LYS A 65 2.73 -24.96 -3.28
N THR A 66 2.07 -24.31 -4.21
CA THR A 66 2.20 -22.88 -4.51
C THR A 66 1.04 -22.09 -3.91
N TYR A 67 1.37 -20.95 -3.30
CA TYR A 67 0.43 -20.12 -2.55
C TYR A 67 0.42 -18.71 -3.10
N GLN A 68 -0.76 -18.16 -3.29
CA GLN A 68 -0.97 -16.72 -3.38
C GLN A 68 -1.67 -16.22 -2.14
N VAL A 69 -1.11 -15.19 -1.51
CA VAL A 69 -1.63 -14.59 -0.29
C VAL A 69 -2.25 -13.24 -0.62
N LYS A 70 -3.44 -13.03 -0.09
CA LYS A 70 -4.05 -11.71 0.01
C LYS A 70 -4.36 -11.41 1.45
N ALA A 71 -4.43 -10.12 1.78
CA ALA A 71 -4.66 -9.69 3.13
C ALA A 71 -5.56 -8.46 3.17
N LYS A 72 -6.39 -8.40 4.21
CA LYS A 72 -7.35 -7.30 4.38
C LYS A 72 -7.58 -7.01 5.86
N VAL A 73 -7.56 -5.74 6.20
CA VAL A 73 -8.07 -5.24 7.48
C VAL A 73 -9.58 -5.06 7.36
N ILE A 74 -10.34 -5.60 8.31
CA ILE A 74 -11.80 -5.56 8.34
C ILE A 74 -12.30 -5.03 9.69
N GLU A 75 -13.37 -4.25 9.66
CA GLU A 75 -14.05 -3.72 10.85
C GLU A 75 -15.32 -4.52 11.20
N SER A 76 -15.87 -5.27 10.24
CA SER A 76 -17.02 -6.16 10.44
C SER A 76 -16.74 -7.56 9.93
N ASP A 77 -17.53 -8.53 10.35
CA ASP A 77 -17.44 -9.94 9.92
C ASP A 77 -17.91 -10.20 8.48
N LYS A 78 -18.34 -9.15 7.76
CA LYS A 78 -18.76 -9.29 6.37
C LYS A 78 -17.57 -9.63 5.49
N VAL A 79 -17.53 -10.87 5.02
CA VAL A 79 -16.59 -11.31 4.01
C VAL A 79 -17.02 -10.75 2.66
N ASN A 80 -16.31 -9.73 2.20
CA ASN A 80 -16.41 -9.23 0.84
C ASN A 80 -15.04 -8.75 0.36
N TYR A 81 -14.48 -9.47 -0.60
CA TYR A 81 -13.19 -9.13 -1.17
C TYR A 81 -13.12 -9.45 -2.67
N GLY A 82 -13.11 -8.39 -3.48
CA GLY A 82 -12.85 -8.48 -4.91
C GLY A 82 -11.35 -8.63 -5.17
N ILE A 83 -10.97 -9.73 -5.80
CA ILE A 83 -9.61 -10.02 -6.22
C ILE A 83 -9.59 -10.00 -7.75
N GLY A 84 -8.77 -9.13 -8.33
CA GLY A 84 -8.56 -9.05 -9.78
C GLY A 84 -7.24 -9.69 -10.19
N ASN A 85 -7.15 -10.08 -11.46
CA ASN A 85 -5.93 -10.63 -12.09
C ASN A 85 -5.34 -11.82 -11.33
N LEU A 86 -6.21 -12.71 -10.84
CA LEU A 86 -5.78 -13.93 -10.19
C LEU A 86 -5.30 -14.92 -11.25
N ASP A 87 -4.03 -15.31 -11.18
CA ASP A 87 -3.44 -16.30 -12.08
C ASP A 87 -3.62 -17.69 -11.49
N ILE A 88 -4.85 -18.20 -11.57
CA ILE A 88 -5.25 -19.46 -10.91
C ILE A 88 -4.49 -20.68 -11.41
N GLU A 89 -3.90 -20.60 -12.61
CA GLU A 89 -3.13 -21.69 -13.22
C GLU A 89 -1.71 -21.78 -12.61
N SER A 90 -1.21 -20.67 -12.04
CA SER A 90 0.11 -20.60 -11.42
C SER A 90 0.15 -20.98 -9.94
N ILE A 91 -1.01 -21.24 -9.31
CA ILE A 91 -1.13 -21.45 -7.86
C ILE A 91 -1.93 -22.70 -7.51
N ASP A 92 -1.60 -23.38 -6.41
CA ASP A 92 -2.43 -24.44 -5.83
C ASP A 92 -3.48 -23.87 -4.87
N TYR A 93 -3.12 -22.81 -4.14
CA TYR A 93 -3.96 -22.23 -3.09
C TYR A 93 -4.01 -20.71 -3.14
N LEU A 94 -5.22 -20.18 -3.00
CA LEU A 94 -5.44 -18.80 -2.58
C LEU A 94 -5.64 -18.78 -1.06
N VAL A 95 -4.82 -17.99 -0.36
CA VAL A 95 -4.93 -17.74 1.07
C VAL A 95 -5.34 -16.28 1.29
N ILE A 96 -6.34 -16.05 2.14
CA ILE A 96 -6.81 -14.71 2.50
C ILE A 96 -6.73 -14.54 4.01
N VAL A 97 -5.88 -13.62 4.46
CA VAL A 97 -5.71 -13.27 5.87
C VAL A 97 -6.55 -12.04 6.20
N TYR A 98 -7.50 -12.21 7.11
CA TYR A 98 -8.32 -11.12 7.63
C TYR A 98 -7.76 -10.64 8.98
N PHE A 99 -7.60 -9.33 9.10
CA PHE A 99 -7.05 -8.68 10.29
C PHE A 99 -8.07 -7.74 10.93
N THR A 100 -7.95 -7.54 12.24
CA THR A 100 -8.55 -6.38 12.94
C THR A 100 -7.82 -5.08 12.55
N PRO A 101 -8.35 -3.89 12.90
CA PRO A 101 -7.64 -2.62 12.71
C PRO A 101 -6.23 -2.57 13.32
N ASN A 102 -5.98 -3.36 14.35
CA ASN A 102 -4.68 -3.43 15.02
C ASN A 102 -3.77 -4.55 14.47
N TYR A 103 -4.10 -5.13 13.31
CA TYR A 103 -3.38 -6.27 12.72
C TYR A 103 -3.38 -7.56 13.56
N GLU A 104 -4.33 -7.73 14.46
CA GLU A 104 -4.57 -9.05 15.06
C GLU A 104 -5.27 -9.94 14.03
N THR A 105 -4.81 -11.18 13.86
CA THR A 105 -5.43 -12.11 12.92
C THR A 105 -6.84 -12.44 13.39
N LYS A 106 -7.82 -12.22 12.54
CA LYS A 106 -9.23 -12.52 12.82
C LYS A 106 -9.64 -13.87 12.21
N ARG A 107 -9.20 -14.15 10.98
CA ARG A 107 -9.47 -15.40 10.27
C ARG A 107 -8.49 -15.58 9.12
N ILE A 108 -8.17 -16.82 8.79
CA ILE A 108 -7.48 -17.17 7.55
C ILE A 108 -8.37 -18.11 6.74
N ILE A 109 -8.59 -17.79 5.47
CA ILE A 109 -9.33 -18.64 4.52
C ILE A 109 -8.33 -19.20 3.51
N GLN A 110 -8.39 -20.50 3.24
CA GLN A 110 -7.62 -21.17 2.19
C GLN A 110 -8.56 -21.86 1.21
N ILE A 111 -8.40 -21.55 -0.08
CA ILE A 111 -9.22 -22.07 -1.18
C ILE A 111 -8.30 -22.75 -2.20
N LYS A 112 -8.66 -23.95 -2.66
CA LYS A 112 -7.97 -24.60 -3.78
C LYS A 112 -8.22 -23.81 -5.07
N SER A 113 -7.17 -23.57 -5.86
CA SER A 113 -7.26 -22.80 -7.10
C SER A 113 -8.26 -23.38 -8.11
N THR A 114 -8.41 -24.71 -8.13
CA THR A 114 -9.38 -25.42 -8.99
C THR A 114 -10.84 -25.04 -8.73
N GLN A 115 -11.15 -24.42 -7.59
CA GLN A 115 -12.50 -23.95 -7.24
C GLN A 115 -12.69 -22.45 -7.54
N LEU A 116 -11.66 -21.76 -8.03
CA LEU A 116 -11.71 -20.33 -8.31
C LEU A 116 -12.03 -20.08 -9.79
N PRO A 117 -12.88 -19.11 -10.12
CA PRO A 117 -13.10 -18.71 -11.50
C PRO A 117 -11.87 -18.00 -12.07
N LYS A 118 -11.67 -18.09 -13.39
CA LYS A 118 -10.62 -17.34 -14.09
C LYS A 118 -10.88 -15.83 -14.01
N GLY A 119 -9.82 -15.05 -13.82
CA GLY A 119 -9.88 -13.58 -13.90
C GLY A 119 -10.23 -12.90 -12.57
N LYS A 120 -11.35 -12.15 -12.54
CA LYS A 120 -11.78 -11.38 -11.37
C LYS A 120 -12.78 -12.19 -10.55
N VAL A 121 -12.49 -12.40 -9.27
CA VAL A 121 -13.35 -13.14 -8.34
C VAL A 121 -13.78 -12.26 -7.18
N GLY A 122 -15.06 -12.36 -6.79
CA GLY A 122 -15.58 -11.76 -5.57
C GLY A 122 -15.70 -12.82 -4.47
N ILE A 123 -14.82 -12.79 -3.48
CA ILE A 123 -14.89 -13.66 -2.31
C ILE A 123 -15.95 -13.09 -1.36
N SER A 124 -17.13 -13.69 -1.39
CA SER A 124 -18.30 -13.34 -0.58
C SER A 124 -18.83 -14.56 0.17
N ASN A 125 -19.67 -14.37 1.18
CA ASN A 125 -20.34 -15.51 1.86
C ASN A 125 -21.09 -16.41 0.85
N LYS A 126 -21.77 -15.81 -0.14
CA LYS A 126 -22.46 -16.57 -1.20
C LYS A 126 -21.50 -17.47 -1.97
N PHE A 127 -20.32 -16.95 -2.33
CA PHE A 127 -19.29 -17.71 -3.04
C PHE A 127 -18.68 -18.80 -2.13
N LEU A 128 -18.35 -18.46 -0.88
CA LEU A 128 -17.76 -19.41 0.06
C LEU A 128 -18.71 -20.58 0.38
N ASN A 129 -20.02 -20.33 0.45
CA ASN A 129 -21.02 -21.36 0.67
C ASN A 129 -21.19 -22.31 -0.54
N SER A 130 -20.69 -21.95 -1.73
CA SER A 130 -20.76 -22.80 -2.93
C SER A 130 -19.51 -23.63 -3.18
N ILE A 131 -18.52 -23.58 -2.28
CA ILE A 131 -17.24 -24.28 -2.44
C ILE A 131 -16.81 -24.93 -1.12
N THR A 132 -15.85 -25.86 -1.18
CA THR A 132 -15.16 -26.37 0.01
C THR A 132 -13.90 -25.56 0.26
N TYR A 133 -13.76 -25.01 1.45
CA TYR A 133 -12.59 -24.22 1.85
C TYR A 133 -12.17 -24.55 3.28
N ASN A 134 -10.91 -24.29 3.59
CA ASN A 134 -10.41 -24.36 4.96
C ASN A 134 -10.46 -22.97 5.60
N SER A 135 -10.87 -22.90 6.87
CA SER A 135 -10.93 -21.68 7.66
C SER A 135 -10.25 -21.91 8.99
N ILE A 136 -9.34 -21.02 9.36
CA ILE A 136 -8.64 -21.02 10.65
C ILE A 136 -9.10 -19.79 11.42
N ASP A 137 -9.59 -19.98 12.64
CA ASP A 137 -9.95 -18.86 13.52
C ASP A 137 -8.69 -18.11 13.98
N GLY A 138 -8.82 -16.80 14.19
CA GLY A 138 -7.72 -15.97 14.67
C GLY A 138 -7.10 -16.47 15.98
N SER A 139 -7.90 -17.08 16.87
CA SER A 139 -7.45 -17.65 18.14
C SER A 139 -6.54 -18.88 17.98
N GLU A 140 -6.61 -19.57 16.85
CA GLU A 140 -5.80 -20.75 16.55
C GLU A 140 -4.44 -20.38 15.92
N VAL A 141 -4.27 -19.13 15.49
CA VAL A 141 -3.07 -18.66 14.80
C VAL A 141 -1.96 -18.40 15.80
N LYS A 142 -0.95 -19.28 15.79
CA LYS A 142 0.24 -19.18 16.65
C LYS A 142 1.39 -18.50 15.93
N LEU A 143 1.74 -17.29 16.37
CA LEU A 143 2.92 -16.55 15.94
C LEU A 143 3.90 -16.39 17.11
N PRO A 144 5.21 -16.16 16.87
CA PRO A 144 6.12 -15.76 17.92
C PRO A 144 5.60 -14.51 18.65
N ALA A 145 5.44 -14.60 19.97
CA ALA A 145 4.81 -13.56 20.79
C ALA A 145 5.48 -12.18 20.63
N SER A 146 6.81 -12.17 20.50
CA SER A 146 7.59 -10.94 20.24
C SER A 146 7.17 -10.29 18.93
N LYS A 147 7.07 -11.04 17.83
CA LYS A 147 6.66 -10.52 16.52
C LYS A 147 5.20 -10.10 16.50
N GLN A 148 4.32 -10.85 17.17
CA GLN A 148 2.90 -10.49 17.29
C GLN A 148 2.71 -9.15 18.00
N LYS A 149 3.46 -8.91 19.09
CA LYS A 149 3.47 -7.63 19.81
C LYS A 149 3.87 -6.46 18.90
N GLU A 150 4.90 -6.63 18.07
CA GLU A 150 5.36 -5.57 17.17
C GLU A 150 4.40 -5.29 16.02
N ILE A 151 3.73 -6.32 15.49
CA ILE A 151 2.66 -6.17 14.48
C ILE A 151 1.48 -5.41 15.09
N LYS A 152 1.07 -5.77 16.31
CA LYS A 152 -0.02 -5.09 17.02
C LYS A 152 0.27 -3.61 17.23
N LYS A 153 1.46 -3.29 17.77
CA LYS A 153 1.92 -1.91 17.96
C LYS A 153 1.92 -1.11 16.65
N PHE A 154 2.30 -1.74 15.54
CA PHE A 154 2.23 -1.11 14.22
C PHE A 154 0.79 -0.80 13.78
N GLY A 155 -0.16 -1.69 14.07
CA GLY A 155 -1.58 -1.47 13.84
C GLY A 155 -2.17 -0.34 14.69
N GLU A 156 -1.79 -0.28 15.97
CA GLU A 156 -2.19 0.80 16.89
C GLU A 156 -1.71 2.17 16.38
N LEU A 157 -0.46 2.27 15.92
CA LEU A 157 0.07 3.50 15.34
C LEU A 157 -0.68 3.91 14.06
N TYR A 158 -1.11 2.95 13.24
CA TYR A 158 -1.99 3.22 12.11
C TYR A 158 -3.32 3.84 12.55
N CYS A 159 -3.96 3.27 13.57
CA CYS A 159 -5.22 3.77 14.12
C CYS A 159 -5.05 5.18 14.68
N LEU A 160 -3.94 5.47 15.37
CA LEU A 160 -3.61 6.81 15.86
C LEU A 160 -3.40 7.81 14.72
N LEU A 161 -2.71 7.41 13.64
CA LEU A 161 -2.55 8.29 12.47
C LEU A 161 -3.90 8.62 11.82
N GLN A 162 -4.84 7.67 11.81
CA GLN A 162 -6.21 7.89 11.32
C GLN A 162 -6.99 8.84 12.25
N SER A 163 -6.96 8.62 13.56
CA SER A 163 -7.70 9.45 14.52
C SER A 163 -7.18 10.89 14.60
N GLU A 164 -5.89 11.11 14.30
CA GLU A 164 -5.29 12.45 14.20
C GLU A 164 -5.48 13.09 12.81
N GLU A 165 -6.29 12.48 11.94
CA GLU A 165 -6.61 12.94 10.58
C GLU A 165 -5.36 13.20 9.73
N ILE A 166 -4.31 12.39 9.95
CA ILE A 166 -3.08 12.43 9.15
C ILE A 166 -3.24 11.56 7.90
N ILE A 167 -3.95 10.43 8.04
CA ILE A 167 -4.26 9.51 6.94
C ILE A 167 -5.74 9.12 6.99
N ARG A 168 -6.30 8.75 5.83
CA ARG A 168 -7.70 8.33 5.70
C ARG A 168 -7.88 6.82 5.53
N SER A 169 -6.79 6.09 5.31
CA SER A 169 -6.80 4.67 4.97
C SER A 169 -5.47 3.99 5.31
N ARG A 170 -5.38 2.69 5.01
CA ARG A 170 -4.13 1.92 5.13
C ARG A 170 -3.12 2.20 4.02
N ARG A 171 -3.48 2.98 2.99
CA ARG A 171 -2.58 3.42 1.91
C ARG A 171 -1.78 4.67 2.31
N ILE A 172 -1.10 4.60 3.45
CA ILE A 172 -0.40 5.73 4.10
C ILE A 172 0.45 6.59 3.16
N VAL A 173 1.21 5.98 2.24
CA VAL A 173 2.05 6.74 1.30
C VAL A 173 1.21 7.61 0.36
N GLY A 174 0.07 7.08 -0.13
CA GLY A 174 -0.85 7.84 -0.96
C GLY A 174 -1.51 8.96 -0.15
N ASP A 175 -2.15 8.58 0.95
CA ASP A 175 -2.89 9.50 1.83
C ASP A 175 -2.03 10.68 2.31
N LEU A 176 -0.76 10.43 2.67
CA LEU A 176 0.14 11.49 3.09
C LEU A 176 0.52 12.45 1.97
N GLY A 177 0.68 11.96 0.74
CA GLY A 177 0.95 12.88 -0.37
C GLY A 177 -0.26 13.73 -0.72
N GLU A 178 -1.47 13.16 -0.64
CA GLU A 178 -2.72 13.92 -0.74
C GLU A 178 -2.83 14.96 0.38
N TYR A 179 -2.52 14.57 1.62
CA TYR A 179 -2.48 15.46 2.77
C TYR A 179 -1.51 16.63 2.56
N TYR A 180 -0.26 16.39 2.19
CA TYR A 180 0.69 17.49 1.97
C TYR A 180 0.29 18.34 0.76
N ALA A 181 -0.12 17.74 -0.36
CA ALA A 181 -0.48 18.48 -1.57
C ALA A 181 -1.69 19.38 -1.34
N SER A 182 -2.74 18.89 -0.66
CA SER A 182 -3.92 19.70 -0.33
C SER A 182 -3.56 20.92 0.52
N GLN A 183 -2.64 20.77 1.48
CA GLN A 183 -2.20 21.86 2.35
C GLN A 183 -1.32 22.89 1.63
N GLU A 184 -0.36 22.46 0.82
CA GLU A 184 0.60 23.36 0.14
C GLU A 184 -0.04 24.08 -1.05
N LEU A 185 -0.99 23.45 -1.75
CA LEU A 185 -1.63 23.98 -2.95
C LEU A 185 -3.07 24.45 -2.73
N ASN A 186 -3.58 24.39 -1.50
CA ASN A 186 -4.97 24.72 -1.13
C ASN A 186 -5.99 23.94 -1.98
N LEU A 187 -5.80 22.62 -2.11
CA LEU A 187 -6.68 21.74 -2.88
C LEU A 187 -7.72 21.06 -1.99
N THR A 188 -8.91 20.85 -2.54
CA THR A 188 -9.95 20.00 -1.96
C THR A 188 -9.76 18.58 -2.46
N LEU A 189 -9.57 17.62 -1.56
CA LEU A 189 -9.39 16.21 -1.93
C LEU A 189 -10.69 15.62 -2.49
N ASN A 190 -10.56 14.75 -3.49
CA ASN A 190 -11.69 14.03 -4.04
C ASN A 190 -12.14 12.93 -3.06
N GLU A 191 -13.38 13.02 -2.61
CA GLU A 191 -14.02 12.01 -1.76
C GLU A 191 -14.59 10.84 -2.58
N ASN A 192 -14.90 11.09 -3.86
CA ASN A 192 -15.43 10.08 -4.75
C ASN A 192 -14.33 9.16 -5.28
N LYS A 193 -14.14 8.03 -4.59
CA LYS A 193 -13.16 7.00 -4.97
C LYS A 193 -13.44 6.32 -6.31
N ASN A 194 -14.61 6.53 -6.92
CA ASN A 194 -14.98 5.95 -8.21
C ASN A 194 -14.55 6.83 -9.39
N GLU A 195 -14.24 8.12 -9.16
CA GLU A 195 -13.70 8.97 -10.22
C GLU A 195 -12.24 8.60 -10.48
N LYS A 196 -11.99 7.97 -11.64
CA LYS A 196 -10.65 7.53 -12.00
C LYS A 196 -9.81 8.74 -12.37
N GLY A 197 -8.72 8.97 -11.65
CA GLY A 197 -7.67 9.87 -12.12
C GLY A 197 -7.80 11.33 -11.76
N VAL A 198 -8.54 11.61 -10.69
CA VAL A 198 -8.64 12.91 -10.07
C VAL A 198 -8.58 12.70 -8.57
N ASP A 199 -7.45 13.10 -7.98
CA ASP A 199 -7.22 12.97 -6.54
C ASP A 199 -7.64 14.25 -5.78
N ALA A 200 -7.63 15.42 -6.46
CA ALA A 200 -8.01 16.69 -5.85
C ALA A 200 -8.44 17.76 -6.87
N TYR A 201 -9.03 18.83 -6.35
CA TYR A 201 -9.52 20.00 -7.09
C TYR A 201 -8.99 21.30 -6.48
N ASP A 202 -8.72 22.33 -7.28
CA ASP A 202 -8.57 23.69 -6.75
C ASP A 202 -9.91 24.45 -6.68
N LYS A 203 -9.88 25.68 -6.16
CA LYS A 203 -11.08 26.54 -6.03
C LYS A 203 -11.78 26.86 -7.35
N LYS A 204 -11.12 26.67 -8.49
CA LYS A 204 -11.68 26.89 -9.85
C LYS A 204 -12.17 25.58 -10.49
N GLY A 205 -12.14 24.46 -9.75
CA GLY A 205 -12.54 23.15 -10.25
C GLY A 205 -11.49 22.48 -11.15
N ILE A 206 -10.25 22.96 -11.19
CA ILE A 206 -9.19 22.30 -11.95
C ILE A 206 -8.82 20.98 -11.29
N LYS A 207 -8.70 19.92 -12.09
CA LYS A 207 -8.41 18.55 -11.67
C LYS A 207 -6.90 18.31 -11.51
N TYR A 208 -6.53 17.68 -10.39
CA TYR A 208 -5.16 17.28 -10.05
C TYR A 208 -5.07 15.78 -9.77
N GLU A 209 -4.05 15.12 -10.31
CA GLU A 209 -3.63 13.77 -9.92
C GLU A 209 -2.43 13.91 -8.97
N ILE A 210 -2.39 13.12 -7.90
CA ILE A 210 -1.34 13.17 -6.88
C ILE A 210 -0.60 11.82 -6.86
N LYS A 211 0.73 11.85 -7.06
CA LYS A 211 1.57 10.66 -6.99
C LYS A 211 2.66 10.83 -5.94
N THR A 212 2.72 9.85 -5.04
CA THR A 212 3.58 9.95 -3.87
C THR A 212 4.57 8.81 -3.80
N ARG A 213 5.83 9.09 -3.47
CA ARG A 213 6.85 8.07 -3.23
C ARG A 213 7.63 8.39 -1.97
N ARG A 214 7.74 7.41 -1.07
CA ARG A 214 8.74 7.44 0.01
C ARG A 214 10.11 7.13 -0.58
N VAL A 215 11.10 7.99 -0.31
CA VAL A 215 12.47 7.97 -0.84
C VAL A 215 13.44 8.28 0.29
N TYR A 216 14.29 7.31 0.60
CA TYR A 216 15.34 7.44 1.60
C TYR A 216 16.34 6.31 1.40
N GLU A 217 17.60 6.55 1.77
CA GLU A 217 18.63 5.53 1.76
C GLU A 217 18.26 4.41 2.74
N SER A 218 18.06 3.21 2.19
CA SER A 218 17.74 2.00 2.94
C SER A 218 17.89 0.79 2.04
N GLY A 219 18.04 -0.41 2.61
CA GLY A 219 17.89 -1.67 1.86
C GLY A 219 16.52 -1.86 1.19
N ARG A 220 15.56 -0.94 1.41
CA ARG A 220 14.18 -1.03 0.89
C ARG A 220 13.92 -0.16 -0.34
N ARG A 221 14.54 1.03 -0.44
CA ARG A 221 14.06 2.13 -1.30
C ARG A 221 15.15 3.05 -1.89
N THR A 222 16.24 2.49 -2.43
CA THR A 222 17.40 3.23 -2.97
C THR A 222 17.32 3.71 -4.43
N GLY A 223 16.33 3.28 -5.22
CA GLY A 223 16.38 3.45 -6.68
C GLY A 223 15.86 4.78 -7.24
N LYS A 224 16.56 5.32 -8.25
CA LYS A 224 16.07 6.39 -9.16
C LYS A 224 14.87 5.94 -10.02
N SER A 225 14.68 4.63 -10.14
CA SER A 225 13.63 3.95 -10.93
C SER A 225 12.25 3.86 -10.27
N ARG A 226 11.93 4.77 -9.33
CA ARG A 226 10.64 4.78 -8.61
C ARG A 226 9.52 5.19 -9.56
N ARG A 227 8.89 4.20 -10.19
CA ARG A 227 7.82 4.40 -11.18
C ARG A 227 6.66 5.22 -10.63
N LEU A 228 6.07 6.08 -11.45
CA LEU A 228 4.81 6.77 -11.23
C LEU A 228 3.75 6.08 -12.11
N ASN A 229 3.08 5.07 -11.55
CA ASN A 229 2.17 4.22 -12.31
C ASN A 229 0.81 4.90 -12.55
N ASN A 230 0.08 4.37 -13.53
CA ASN A 230 -1.30 4.72 -13.86
C ASN A 230 -1.46 6.19 -14.26
N LEU A 231 -0.56 6.74 -15.09
CA LEU A 231 -0.68 8.12 -15.61
C LEU A 231 -1.34 8.20 -17.00
N VAL A 232 -1.55 7.07 -17.66
CA VAL A 232 -2.18 7.02 -19.00
C VAL A 232 -3.68 7.28 -18.92
N GLY A 233 -4.20 8.10 -19.84
CA GLY A 233 -5.64 8.35 -19.98
C GLY A 233 -6.26 9.06 -18.78
N LYS A 234 -5.52 10.02 -18.20
CA LYS A 234 -5.94 10.81 -17.05
C LYS A 234 -6.40 12.18 -17.50
N ASP A 235 -7.54 12.62 -16.99
CA ASP A 235 -8.15 13.92 -17.33
C ASP A 235 -7.65 15.08 -16.45
N SER A 236 -6.77 14.79 -15.49
CA SER A 236 -6.18 15.80 -14.62
C SER A 236 -5.30 16.77 -15.41
N LYS A 237 -5.47 18.07 -15.19
CA LYS A 237 -4.67 19.12 -15.84
C LYS A 237 -3.23 19.14 -15.31
N TYR A 238 -3.07 18.83 -14.03
CA TYR A 238 -1.79 18.81 -13.36
C TYR A 238 -1.53 17.48 -12.66
N LEU A 239 -0.26 17.09 -12.63
CA LEU A 239 0.30 16.04 -11.80
C LEU A 239 1.07 16.69 -10.65
N VAL A 240 0.67 16.40 -9.41
CA VAL A 240 1.47 16.72 -8.22
C VAL A 240 2.31 15.50 -7.87
N VAL A 241 3.62 15.67 -7.84
CA VAL A 241 4.56 14.64 -7.39
C VAL A 241 5.03 14.99 -5.99
N VAL A 242 4.85 14.07 -5.04
CA VAL A 242 5.28 14.24 -3.65
C VAL A 242 6.33 13.18 -3.31
N ALA A 243 7.50 13.63 -2.85
CA ALA A 243 8.51 12.75 -2.28
C ALA A 243 8.44 12.82 -0.75
N LEU A 244 8.42 11.66 -0.07
CA LEU A 244 8.44 11.57 1.39
C LEU A 244 9.80 11.06 1.88
N ASP A 245 10.28 11.59 3.00
CA ASP A 245 11.50 11.09 3.66
C ASP A 245 11.23 9.78 4.44
N ARG A 246 12.27 9.28 5.11
CA ARG A 246 12.17 8.10 5.98
C ARG A 246 11.05 8.25 7.00
N SER A 247 10.86 9.41 7.60
CA SER A 247 9.80 9.63 8.60
C SER A 247 8.46 10.01 7.98
N PHE A 248 8.23 9.70 6.69
CA PHE A 248 7.01 10.04 5.96
C PHE A 248 6.71 11.56 5.91
N ARG A 249 7.72 12.41 6.08
CA ARG A 249 7.57 13.87 5.96
C ARG A 249 7.81 14.30 4.53
N CYS A 250 7.13 15.35 4.07
CA CYS A 250 7.38 15.92 2.75
C CYS A 250 8.87 16.29 2.59
N ALA A 251 9.55 15.63 1.65
CA ALA A 251 10.94 15.84 1.31
C ALA A 251 11.11 16.67 0.04
N GLY A 252 10.06 16.77 -0.78
CA GLY A 252 10.01 17.59 -1.98
C GLY A 252 8.63 17.46 -2.63
N MET A 253 8.20 18.52 -3.33
CA MET A 253 6.92 18.54 -4.03
C MET A 253 7.04 19.35 -5.31
N TRP A 254 6.48 18.80 -6.39
CA TRP A 254 6.49 19.41 -7.72
C TRP A 254 5.10 19.39 -8.33
N LEU A 255 4.80 20.43 -9.09
CA LEU A 255 3.60 20.57 -9.91
C LEU A 255 4.00 20.50 -11.39
N ILE A 256 3.47 19.51 -12.11
CA ILE A 256 3.81 19.24 -13.50
C ILE A 256 2.54 19.42 -14.36
N PRO A 257 2.59 20.18 -15.47
CA PRO A 257 1.51 20.14 -16.46
C PRO A 257 1.36 18.72 -17.01
N MET A 258 0.19 18.10 -16.85
CA MET A 258 -0.01 16.68 -17.23
C MET A 258 0.24 16.47 -18.73
N ALA A 259 -0.14 17.44 -19.56
CA ALA A 259 0.08 17.43 -21.00
C ALA A 259 1.57 17.31 -21.40
N ASN A 260 2.49 17.69 -20.51
CA ASN A 260 3.92 17.67 -20.77
C ASN A 260 4.58 16.37 -20.26
N VAL A 261 3.85 15.47 -19.58
CA VAL A 261 4.41 14.22 -19.08
C VAL A 261 4.70 13.27 -20.25
N HIS A 262 5.96 13.21 -20.65
CA HIS A 262 6.42 12.27 -21.67
C HIS A 262 6.45 10.83 -21.13
N ASN A 263 6.07 9.88 -22.00
CA ASN A 263 6.04 8.44 -21.68
C ASN A 263 5.35 8.10 -20.34
N PRO A 264 4.05 8.45 -20.17
CA PRO A 264 3.31 8.24 -18.92
C PRO A 264 3.21 6.76 -18.50
N LYS A 265 3.43 5.81 -19.42
CA LYS A 265 3.49 4.36 -19.13
C LYS A 265 4.70 3.97 -18.29
N SER A 266 5.84 4.63 -18.49
CA SER A 266 7.13 4.28 -17.87
C SER A 266 7.72 5.41 -17.02
N ALA A 267 6.91 6.43 -16.73
CA ALA A 267 7.29 7.55 -15.90
C ALA A 267 7.83 7.07 -14.55
N HIS A 268 8.87 7.75 -14.07
CA HIS A 268 9.49 7.53 -12.77
C HIS A 268 9.79 8.88 -12.12
N LEU A 269 10.22 8.87 -10.87
CA LEU A 269 10.30 10.09 -10.06
C LEU A 269 11.17 11.20 -10.68
N GLN A 270 12.16 10.88 -11.50
CA GLN A 270 13.04 11.87 -12.15
C GLN A 270 12.35 12.73 -13.22
N ILE A 271 11.11 12.40 -13.64
CA ILE A 271 10.37 13.27 -14.57
C ILE A 271 10.20 14.70 -14.03
N VAL A 272 10.32 14.91 -12.71
CA VAL A 272 10.27 16.23 -12.08
C VAL A 272 11.42 17.13 -12.52
N ASN A 273 12.57 16.56 -12.90
CA ASN A 273 13.75 17.32 -13.32
C ASN A 273 13.69 17.68 -14.81
N THR A 274 12.98 16.88 -15.61
CA THR A 274 13.08 16.94 -17.09
C THR A 274 11.81 17.41 -17.77
N THR A 275 10.64 17.32 -17.11
CA THR A 275 9.37 17.69 -17.75
C THR A 275 9.26 19.21 -17.87
N PRO A 276 9.05 19.77 -19.08
CA PRO A 276 8.88 21.21 -19.27
C PRO A 276 7.71 21.79 -18.45
N GLY A 277 7.91 22.98 -17.89
CA GLY A 277 6.89 23.67 -17.09
C GLY A 277 6.71 23.11 -15.68
N THR A 278 7.55 22.17 -15.24
CA THR A 278 7.56 21.70 -13.85
C THR A 278 7.88 22.84 -12.89
N LYS A 279 7.02 23.04 -11.90
CA LYS A 279 7.21 24.01 -10.81
C LYS A 279 7.54 23.28 -9.52
N ARG A 280 8.56 23.72 -8.82
CA ARG A 280 8.92 23.19 -7.50
C ARG A 280 8.16 23.96 -6.42
N ILE A 281 7.31 23.25 -5.69
CA ILE A 281 6.44 23.78 -4.64
C ILE A 281 7.14 23.72 -3.30
N VAL A 282 7.76 22.56 -2.99
CA VAL A 282 8.58 22.37 -1.80
C VAL A 282 10.00 22.02 -2.23
N LYS A 283 10.98 22.76 -1.70
CA LYS A 283 12.41 22.51 -1.97
C LYS A 283 12.76 21.06 -1.63
N SER A 284 13.39 20.38 -2.58
CA SER A 284 13.81 19.00 -2.38
C SER A 284 14.96 18.87 -1.40
N ARG A 285 14.86 17.88 -0.53
CA ARG A 285 15.95 17.38 0.33
C ARG A 285 16.64 16.15 -0.25
N ILE A 286 16.25 15.72 -1.45
CA ILE A 286 16.78 14.55 -2.15
C ILE A 286 17.67 15.04 -3.29
N SER A 287 18.98 14.77 -3.20
CA SER A 287 20.03 15.39 -4.02
C SER A 287 19.84 15.28 -5.53
N TRP A 288 19.22 14.20 -6.01
CA TRP A 288 19.01 13.94 -7.44
C TRP A 288 17.61 14.34 -7.95
N LEU A 289 16.77 14.93 -7.09
CA LEU A 289 15.48 15.50 -7.47
C LEU A 289 15.57 17.02 -7.29
N ASN A 290 15.88 17.75 -8.35
CA ASN A 290 16.04 19.19 -8.32
C ASN A 290 14.97 19.85 -9.18
#